data_AF-R5CTB4-F1
#
_entry.id   AF-R5CTB4-F1
#
_cell.length_a   1.000
_cell.length_b   1.000
_cell.length_c   1.000
_cell.angle_alpha   90.00
_cell.angle_beta   90.00
_cell.angle_gamma   90.00
#
_symmetry.space_group_name_H-M   'P 1'
#
loop_
_entity.id
_entity.type
_entity.pdbx_description
1 polymer ?
#
loop_
_entity_poly.entity_id
_entity_poly.type
_entity_poly.pdbx_seq_one_letter_code
_entity_poly.pdbx_strand_id
1 'polypeptide(L)'
;MDAVDTVGAGDVFHGAFLAQLLKGKSAKECARAASATSAIKCTRIGGRAGIPDEKTLEAFLETGKIDYTEIDERVAYYRRGLEHV
;
A
#
# COMPACT_ATOMS: atom_id res chain seq x y z
N MET A 1 -9.94 10.14 -4.00
CA MET A 1 -8.92 9.37 -3.28
C MET A 1 -8.03 10.42 -2.66
N ASP A 2 -7.98 10.48 -1.34
CA ASP A 2 -7.34 11.58 -0.61
C ASP A 2 -6.16 11.05 0.20
N ALA A 3 -5.09 11.83 0.27
CA ALA A 3 -3.93 11.50 1.09
C ALA A 3 -4.24 11.81 2.56
N VAL A 4 -4.15 10.77 3.40
CA VAL A 4 -4.38 10.83 4.85
C VAL A 4 -3.06 10.85 5.61
N ASP A 5 -2.07 10.06 5.19
CA ASP A 5 -0.78 9.94 5.87
C ASP A 5 0.33 9.48 4.91
N THR A 6 1.43 10.21 4.82
CA THR A 6 2.56 9.90 3.94
C THR A 6 3.71 9.15 4.63
N VAL A 7 3.64 8.87 5.94
CA VAL A 7 4.70 8.17 6.68
C VAL A 7 5.01 6.81 6.04
N GLY A 8 6.27 6.53 5.73
CA GLY A 8 6.68 5.26 5.11
C GLY A 8 6.31 5.09 3.63
N ALA A 9 5.72 6.11 2.96
CA ALA A 9 5.38 6.01 1.53
C ALA A 9 6.59 5.70 0.63
N GLY A 10 7.77 6.23 1.00
CA GLY A 10 9.03 5.94 0.32
C GLY A 10 9.53 4.50 0.54
N ASP A 11 9.45 3.99 1.76
CA ASP A 11 9.81 2.60 2.07
C ASP A 11 8.90 1.62 1.32
N VAL A 12 7.60 1.92 1.28
CA VAL A 12 6.60 1.13 0.56
C VAL A 12 6.85 1.16 -0.96
N PHE A 13 7.21 2.32 -1.51
CA PHE A 13 7.58 2.41 -2.92
C PHE A 13 8.77 1.52 -3.24
N HIS A 14 9.89 1.65 -2.51
CA HIS A 14 11.09 0.85 -2.78
C HIS A 14 10.84 -0.65 -2.55
N GLY A 15 10.12 -1.01 -1.49
CA GLY A 15 9.75 -2.40 -1.21
C GLY A 15 8.90 -3.01 -2.33
N ALA A 16 7.87 -2.29 -2.80
CA ALA A 16 7.04 -2.73 -3.91
C ALA A 16 7.81 -2.78 -5.24
N PHE A 17 8.71 -1.84 -5.49
CA PHE A 17 9.56 -1.84 -6.68
C PHE A 17 10.45 -3.09 -6.71
N LEU A 18 11.14 -3.37 -5.60
CA LEU A 18 11.99 -4.56 -5.47
C LEU A 18 11.18 -5.85 -5.57
N ALA A 19 10.00 -5.90 -4.98
CA ALA A 19 9.11 -7.07 -5.07
C ALA A 19 8.72 -7.38 -6.53
N GLN A 20 8.43 -6.37 -7.33
CA GLN A 20 8.10 -6.54 -8.75
C GLN A 20 9.33 -6.85 -9.61
N LEU A 21 10.48 -6.25 -9.28
CA LEU A 21 11.74 -6.54 -9.96
C LEU A 21 12.14 -8.02 -9.77
N LEU A 22 11.99 -8.56 -8.55
CA LEU A 22 12.22 -9.97 -8.26
C LEU A 22 11.24 -10.91 -9.00
N LYS A 23 10.08 -10.40 -9.42
CA LYS A 23 9.12 -11.10 -10.29
C LYS A 23 9.46 -11.00 -11.79
N GLY A 24 10.63 -10.44 -12.14
CA GLY A 24 11.10 -10.31 -13.53
C GLY A 24 10.38 -9.25 -14.35
N LYS A 25 9.68 -8.32 -13.69
CA LYS A 25 8.98 -7.21 -14.37
C LYS A 25 9.96 -6.17 -14.90
N SER A 26 9.55 -5.44 -15.95
CA SER A 26 10.32 -4.30 -16.45
C SER A 26 10.35 -3.17 -15.41
N ALA A 27 11.36 -2.30 -15.48
CA ALA A 27 11.47 -1.13 -14.58
C ALA A 27 10.22 -0.24 -14.62
N LYS A 28 9.57 -0.11 -15.79
CA LYS A 28 8.32 0.64 -15.95
C LYS A 28 7.16 -0.02 -15.20
N GLU A 29 7.00 -1.34 -15.31
CA GLU A 29 5.98 -2.08 -14.55
C GLU A 29 6.25 -2.03 -13.06
N CYS A 30 7.51 -2.16 -12.64
CA CYS A 30 7.92 -2.02 -11.24
C CYS A 30 7.56 -0.64 -10.69
N ALA A 31 7.91 0.43 -11.41
CA ALA A 31 7.59 1.80 -11.02
C ALA A 31 6.08 2.03 -10.94
N ARG A 32 5.30 1.53 -11.92
CA ARG A 32 3.84 1.65 -11.93
C ARG A 32 3.21 0.98 -10.70
N ALA A 33 3.61 -0.25 -10.41
CA ALA A 33 3.13 -0.99 -9.25
C ALA A 33 3.56 -0.32 -7.94
N ALA A 34 4.82 0.08 -7.82
CA ALA A 34 5.34 0.76 -6.64
C ALA A 34 4.63 2.09 -6.34
N SER A 35 4.39 2.91 -7.37
CA SER A 35 3.62 4.14 -7.26
C SER A 35 2.19 3.87 -6.79
N ALA A 36 1.54 2.85 -7.35
CA ALA A 36 0.19 2.46 -6.96
C ALA A 36 0.12 1.96 -5.50
N THR A 37 1.03 1.08 -5.09
CA THR A 37 1.13 0.60 -3.70
C THR A 37 1.34 1.76 -2.73
N SER A 38 2.25 2.68 -3.05
CA SER A 38 2.53 3.86 -2.23
C SER A 38 1.33 4.81 -2.17
N ALA A 39 0.65 5.05 -3.29
CA ALA A 39 -0.56 5.87 -3.33
C ALA A 39 -1.69 5.28 -2.49
N ILE A 40 -1.93 3.96 -2.56
CA ILE A 40 -2.91 3.28 -1.71
C ILE A 40 -2.51 3.41 -0.24
N LYS A 41 -1.23 3.19 0.10
CA LYS A 41 -0.74 3.36 1.46
C LYS A 41 -1.06 4.74 2.02
N CYS A 42 -0.93 5.78 1.20
CA CYS A 42 -1.18 7.15 1.64
C CYS A 42 -2.62 7.42 2.05
N THR A 43 -3.58 6.55 1.72
CA THR A 43 -5.00 6.76 2.02
C THR A 43 -5.41 6.34 3.43
N ARG A 44 -4.50 5.76 4.22
CA ARG A 44 -4.77 5.31 5.59
C ARG A 44 -3.63 5.62 6.54
N ILE A 45 -3.98 5.81 7.80
CA ILE A 45 -3.04 6.15 8.88
C ILE A 45 -2.09 4.98 9.18
N GLY A 46 -0.82 5.31 9.42
CA GLY A 46 0.22 4.39 9.86
C GLY A 46 1.15 3.96 8.72
N GLY A 47 2.45 3.87 9.02
CA GLY A 47 3.49 3.56 8.03
C GLY A 47 3.38 2.18 7.37
N ARG A 48 2.73 1.21 8.03
CA ARG A 48 2.57 -0.17 7.53
C ARG A 48 1.12 -0.60 7.33
N ALA A 49 0.18 -0.02 8.06
CA ALA A 49 -1.21 -0.48 8.07
C ALA A 49 -1.89 -0.32 6.71
N GLY A 50 -1.61 0.79 6.01
CA GLY A 50 -2.16 1.13 4.70
C GLY A 50 -1.62 0.33 3.51
N ILE A 51 -0.61 -0.52 3.68
CA ILE A 51 0.03 -1.22 2.55
C ILE A 51 -0.95 -2.23 1.93
N PRO A 52 -1.34 -2.13 0.65
CA PRO A 52 -2.24 -3.09 0.04
C PRO A 52 -1.57 -4.45 -0.18
N ASP A 53 -2.39 -5.50 -0.26
CA ASP A 53 -1.96 -6.80 -0.77
C ASP A 53 -1.90 -6.80 -2.32
N GLU A 54 -1.45 -7.91 -2.89
CA GLU A 54 -1.30 -8.04 -4.35
C GLU A 54 -2.66 -7.96 -5.06
N LYS A 55 -3.70 -8.58 -4.50
CA LYS A 55 -5.05 -8.57 -5.08
C LYS A 55 -5.62 -7.15 -5.14
N THR A 56 -5.48 -6.37 -4.08
CA THR A 56 -5.95 -4.98 -4.04
C THR A 56 -5.16 -4.09 -5.01
N LEU A 57 -3.84 -4.31 -5.10
CA LEU A 57 -2.99 -3.61 -6.07
C LEU A 57 -3.41 -3.89 -7.52
N GLU A 58 -3.61 -5.15 -7.88
CA GLU A 58 -4.04 -5.57 -9.21
C GLU A 58 -5.41 -4.97 -9.56
N ALA A 59 -6.39 -5.12 -8.67
CA ALA A 59 -7.73 -4.54 -8.85
C ALA A 59 -7.67 -3.02 -9.05
N PHE A 60 -6.81 -2.32 -8.30
CA PHE A 60 -6.63 -0.88 -8.46
C PHE A 60 -5.98 -0.51 -9.78
N LEU A 61 -4.96 -1.26 -10.22
CA LEU A 61 -4.29 -1.03 -11.50
C LEU A 61 -5.19 -1.29 -12.71
N GLU A 62 -6.15 -2.21 -12.58
CA GLU A 62 -7.12 -2.56 -13.63
C GLU A 62 -8.35 -1.65 -13.64
N THR A 63 -8.90 -1.32 -12.47
CA THR A 63 -10.23 -0.71 -12.35
C THR A 63 -10.23 0.68 -11.73
N GLY A 64 -9.12 1.10 -11.13
CA GLY A 64 -9.03 2.33 -10.33
C GLY A 64 -9.77 2.26 -8.99
N LYS A 65 -10.35 1.11 -8.62
CA LYS A 65 -11.05 0.90 -7.34
C LYS A 65 -10.14 0.22 -6.33
N ILE A 66 -10.35 0.51 -5.06
CA ILE A 66 -9.58 -0.05 -3.95
C ILE A 66 -10.55 -0.73 -3.01
N ASP A 67 -10.33 -2.02 -2.77
CA ASP A 67 -11.00 -2.73 -1.68
C ASP A 67 -10.24 -2.43 -0.39
N TYR A 68 -10.88 -1.70 0.52
CA TYR A 68 -10.27 -1.30 1.78
C TYR A 68 -10.52 -2.30 2.91
N THR A 69 -11.23 -3.41 2.66
CA THR A 69 -11.69 -4.31 3.73
C THR A 69 -10.54 -4.78 4.62
N GLU A 70 -9.52 -5.42 4.05
CA GLU A 70 -8.36 -5.90 4.83
C GLU A 70 -7.49 -4.76 5.38
N ILE A 71 -7.36 -3.67 4.62
CA ILE A 71 -6.57 -2.50 5.02
C ILE A 71 -7.19 -1.87 6.29
N ASP A 72 -8.50 -1.69 6.32
CA ASP A 72 -9.22 -1.04 7.41
C ASP A 72 -9.26 -1.93 8.66
N GLU A 73 -9.37 -3.25 8.49
CA GLU A 73 -9.19 -4.21 9.58
C GLU A 73 -7.81 -4.09 10.23
N ARG A 74 -6.75 -4.01 9.41
CA ARG A 74 -5.36 -3.87 9.89
C ARG A 74 -5.13 -2.51 10.55
N VAL A 75 -5.69 -1.42 10.01
CA VAL A 75 -5.65 -0.10 10.65
C VAL A 75 -6.32 -0.14 12.02
N ALA A 76 -7.48 -0.77 12.14
CA ALA A 76 -8.18 -0.92 13.41
C ALA A 76 -7.43 -1.80 14.41
N TYR A 77 -6.74 -2.86 13.93
CA TYR A 77 -5.87 -3.68 14.77
C TYR A 77 -4.72 -2.88 15.38
N TYR A 78 -3.99 -2.12 14.55
CA TYR A 78 -2.84 -1.34 15.05
C TYR A 78 -3.23 -0.19 15.96
N ARG A 79 -4.42 0.41 15.78
CA ARG A 79 -4.93 1.42 16.72
C ARG A 79 -5.12 0.86 18.14
N ARG A 80 -5.66 -0.35 18.26
CA ARG A 80 -5.86 -1.02 19.56
C ARG A 80 -4.55 -1.31 20.29
N GLY A 81 -3.48 -1.59 19.54
CA GLY A 81 -2.14 -1.80 20.12
C GLY A 81 -1.53 -0.56 20.78
N LEU A 82 -2.00 0.65 20.45
CA LEU A 82 -1.55 1.91 21.06
C LEU A 82 -2.30 2.25 22.35
N GLU A 83 -3.45 1.62 22.62
CA GLU A 83 -4.24 1.84 23.85
C GLU A 83 -3.68 1.10 25.07
N HIS A 84 -2.65 0.27 24.86
CA HIS A 84 -1.97 -0.53 25.89
C HIS A 84 -0.49 -0.14 26.08
N VAL A 85 -0.09 1.03 25.59
CA VAL A 85 1.23 1.62 25.79
C VAL A 85 1.12 2.85 26.67
#